data_AF-A3EYF6-F1
#
_entry.id   AF-A3EYF6-F1
#
_cell.length_a   1.000
_cell.length_b   1.000
_cell.length_c   1.000
_cell.angle_alpha   90.00
_cell.angle_beta   90.00
_cell.angle_gamma   90.00
#
_symmetry.space_group_name_H-M   'P 1'
#
loop_
_entity.id
_entity.type
_entity.pdbx_description
1 polymer ?
#
loop_
_entity_poly.entity_id
_entity_poly.type
_entity_poly.pdbx_seq_one_letter_code
_entity_poly.pdbx_strand_id
1 'polypeptide(L)'
;LLEVLNPRHYNVTSMVSEVVPIASIAVLLLTGFLLLVWYYEDTSSIPGPSYFLGIGPLISHCRFLWMGIGSACNYYNKMYGEFMRVWVCGEETLIISKSSSMFHVMKHSHYISRFGSKLGLQFIGMHEKGIIFNNNPALWKVVRPFFTKALSGPGLVRMVTICADSITKHLDRLEEVCNDLGYVDVLTLMRRIMLDTSNVLFLGIPLDESAIVVKIQGYFDAWQALLLKPDIFFKISWLCRKYEKSVKDLKDAMEILIEEKRHRISIAEKLE
;
A
#
# COMPACT_ATOMS: atom_id res chain seq x y z
N LEU A 1 -45.41 74.74 22.20
CA LEU A 1 -46.05 74.16 20.99
C LEU A 1 -44.97 74.10 19.92
N LEU A 2 -44.25 72.98 19.78
CA LEU A 2 -44.54 71.76 18.99
C LEU A 2 -44.17 71.89 17.51
N GLU A 3 -43.64 70.79 16.96
CA GLU A 3 -43.41 70.47 15.53
C GLU A 3 -42.10 71.03 14.89
N VAL A 4 -41.17 70.27 14.30
CA VAL A 4 -41.14 68.86 13.84
C VAL A 4 -39.69 68.34 13.92
N LEU A 5 -39.45 67.29 14.68
CA LEU A 5 -38.30 66.39 14.50
C LEU A 5 -38.67 65.42 13.36
N ASN A 6 -38.05 65.58 12.20
CA ASN A 6 -38.17 64.62 11.10
C ASN A 6 -36.89 63.78 11.01
N PRO A 7 -36.88 62.50 11.44
CA PRO A 7 -35.76 61.62 11.17
C PRO A 7 -35.88 61.17 9.71
N ARG A 8 -34.94 61.60 8.86
CA ARG A 8 -34.69 60.91 7.58
C ARG A 8 -34.25 59.49 7.90
N HIS A 9 -35.20 58.56 7.88
CA HIS A 9 -34.93 57.13 7.79
C HIS A 9 -34.20 56.87 6.46
N TYR A 10 -32.88 56.76 6.51
CA TYR A 10 -32.13 56.12 5.43
C TYR A 10 -32.42 54.62 5.50
N ASN A 11 -33.06 54.09 4.47
CA ASN A 11 -33.30 52.67 4.29
C ASN A 11 -31.96 51.94 4.14
N VAL A 12 -31.43 51.42 5.25
CA VAL A 12 -30.24 50.55 5.29
C VAL A 12 -30.47 49.24 4.51
N THR A 13 -31.72 48.89 4.21
CA THR A 13 -32.09 47.64 3.53
C THR A 13 -31.82 47.65 2.02
N SER A 14 -31.74 48.81 1.33
CA SER A 14 -31.54 48.82 -0.13
C SER A 14 -30.06 48.71 -0.53
N MET A 15 -29.12 49.17 0.30
CA MET A 15 -27.67 49.03 0.01
C MET A 15 -27.16 47.60 0.21
N VAL A 16 -27.86 46.77 1.00
CA VAL A 16 -27.42 45.39 1.28
C VAL A 16 -27.66 44.46 0.09
N SER A 17 -28.61 44.77 -0.79
CA SER A 17 -28.95 43.87 -1.91
C SER A 17 -28.07 44.06 -3.16
N GLU A 18 -27.54 45.26 -3.40
CA GLU A 18 -26.70 45.55 -4.59
C GLU A 18 -25.19 45.45 -4.34
N VAL A 19 -24.75 45.66 -3.09
CA VAL A 19 -23.32 45.61 -2.75
C VAL A 19 -22.81 44.17 -2.58
N VAL A 20 -23.69 43.26 -2.15
CA VAL A 20 -23.37 41.82 -2.01
C VAL A 20 -22.97 41.18 -3.35
N PRO A 21 -23.68 41.36 -4.49
CA PRO A 21 -23.25 40.79 -5.76
C PRO A 21 -21.91 41.37 -6.25
N ILE A 22 -21.66 42.67 -6.10
CA ILE A 22 -20.40 43.31 -6.55
C ILE A 22 -19.21 42.85 -5.70
N ALA A 23 -19.37 42.82 -4.37
CA ALA A 23 -18.34 42.31 -3.47
C ALA A 23 -18.04 40.83 -3.72
N SER A 24 -19.06 40.02 -4.00
CA SER A 24 -18.90 38.59 -4.33
C SER A 24 -18.10 38.39 -5.62
N ILE A 25 -18.42 39.18 -6.66
CA ILE A 25 -17.73 39.15 -7.95
C ILE A 25 -16.28 39.62 -7.78
N ALA A 26 -16.03 40.67 -7.00
CA ALA A 26 -14.67 41.16 -6.73
C ALA A 26 -13.84 40.11 -5.97
N VAL A 27 -14.42 39.40 -5.00
CA VAL A 27 -13.74 38.31 -4.28
C VAL A 27 -13.46 37.13 -5.21
N LEU A 28 -14.40 36.74 -6.08
CA LEU A 28 -14.19 35.69 -7.08
C LEU A 28 -13.09 36.05 -8.08
N LEU A 29 -13.08 37.29 -8.59
CA LEU A 29 -12.06 37.80 -9.50
C LEU A 29 -10.70 37.89 -8.83
N LEU A 30 -10.63 38.36 -7.58
CA LEU A 30 -9.40 38.42 -6.79
C LEU A 30 -8.88 37.00 -6.51
N THR A 31 -9.76 36.07 -6.13
CA THR A 31 -9.41 34.67 -5.91
C THR A 31 -8.93 34.03 -7.21
N GLY A 32 -9.61 34.27 -8.32
CA GLY A 32 -9.22 33.81 -9.66
C GLY A 32 -7.88 34.40 -10.11
N PHE A 33 -7.63 35.68 -9.85
CA PHE A 33 -6.36 36.35 -10.15
C PHE A 33 -5.21 35.81 -9.29
N LEU A 34 -5.43 35.65 -7.98
CA LEU A 34 -4.45 35.05 -7.07
C LEU A 34 -4.15 33.59 -7.47
N LEU A 35 -5.15 32.83 -7.89
CA LEU A 35 -4.98 31.48 -8.45
C LEU A 35 -4.15 31.49 -9.74
N LEU A 36 -4.32 32.51 -10.59
CA LEU A 36 -3.61 32.64 -11.87
C LEU A 36 -2.16 33.06 -11.67
N VAL A 37 -1.90 34.00 -10.76
CA VAL A 37 -0.54 34.39 -10.32
C VAL A 37 0.17 33.20 -9.66
N TRP A 38 -0.52 32.48 -8.78
CA TRP A 38 0.03 31.29 -8.13
C TRP A 38 0.29 30.15 -9.11
N TYR A 39 -0.59 29.93 -10.11
CA TYR A 39 -0.37 28.97 -11.18
C TYR A 39 0.85 29.32 -12.06
N TYR A 40 1.14 30.62 -12.24
CA TYR A 40 2.28 31.08 -13.02
C TYR A 40 3.61 30.96 -12.25
N GLU A 41 3.61 31.19 -10.94
CA GLU A 41 4.79 30.98 -10.09
C GLU A 41 5.05 29.51 -9.77
N ASP A 42 4.00 28.69 -9.67
CA ASP A 42 4.07 27.26 -9.35
C ASP A 42 4.15 26.37 -10.61
N THR A 43 4.81 26.87 -11.67
CA THR A 43 5.46 25.96 -12.63
C THR A 43 6.63 25.30 -11.91
N SER A 44 6.31 24.41 -10.98
CA SER A 44 7.25 23.50 -10.36
C SER A 44 8.00 22.79 -11.49
N SER A 45 9.34 22.77 -11.44
CA SER A 45 10.19 22.19 -12.49
C SER A 45 9.94 20.70 -12.74
N ILE A 46 9.20 20.04 -11.84
CA ILE A 46 8.87 18.62 -11.88
C ILE A 46 7.51 18.43 -12.59
N PRO A 47 7.46 17.71 -13.72
CA PRO A 47 6.22 17.45 -14.44
C PRO A 47 5.17 16.77 -13.56
N GLY A 48 3.88 17.04 -13.78
CA GLY A 48 2.79 16.33 -13.12
C GLY A 48 1.47 17.10 -13.10
N PRO A 49 0.39 16.51 -12.59
CA PRO A 49 -0.84 17.23 -12.31
C PRO A 49 -0.59 18.44 -11.39
N SER A 50 -1.31 19.53 -11.64
CA SER A 50 -1.29 20.72 -10.77
C SER A 50 -1.93 20.42 -9.41
N TYR A 51 -1.45 21.08 -8.36
CA TYR A 51 -1.99 20.94 -7.00
C TYR A 51 -3.42 21.48 -6.87
N PHE A 52 -3.73 22.57 -7.57
CA PHE A 52 -5.04 23.25 -7.61
C PHE A 52 -5.78 23.26 -6.26
N LEU A 53 -5.22 23.97 -5.26
CA LEU A 53 -5.76 24.10 -3.89
C LEU A 53 -6.16 22.77 -3.23
N GLY A 54 -5.41 21.69 -3.46
CA GLY A 54 -5.64 20.38 -2.85
C GLY A 54 -6.55 19.44 -3.66
N ILE A 55 -7.16 19.92 -4.74
CA ILE A 55 -7.95 19.07 -5.65
C ILE A 55 -7.05 18.11 -6.43
N GLY A 56 -5.86 18.57 -6.84
CA GLY A 56 -4.85 17.74 -7.51
C GLY A 56 -4.50 16.49 -6.71
N PRO A 57 -4.13 16.64 -5.42
CA PRO A 57 -3.89 15.50 -4.55
C PRO A 57 -5.06 14.51 -4.43
N LEU A 58 -6.29 15.01 -4.31
CA LEU A 58 -7.49 14.17 -4.21
C LEU A 58 -7.73 13.36 -5.49
N ILE A 59 -7.72 14.02 -6.65
CA ILE A 59 -7.90 13.36 -7.94
C ILE A 59 -6.78 12.34 -8.17
N SER A 60 -5.54 12.72 -7.83
CA SER A 60 -4.39 11.85 -7.92
C SER A 60 -4.60 10.56 -7.14
N HIS A 61 -4.87 10.69 -5.84
CA HIS A 61 -5.05 9.56 -4.96
C HIS A 61 -6.26 8.69 -5.35
N CYS A 62 -7.39 9.31 -5.70
CA CYS A 62 -8.57 8.59 -6.19
C CYS A 62 -8.28 7.79 -7.46
N ARG A 63 -7.43 8.29 -8.37
CA ARG A 63 -7.02 7.56 -9.56
C ARG A 63 -6.23 6.29 -9.21
N PHE A 64 -5.35 6.35 -8.21
CA PHE A 64 -4.64 5.15 -7.71
C PHE A 64 -5.60 4.12 -7.11
N LEU A 65 -6.61 4.57 -6.35
CA LEU A 65 -7.61 3.68 -5.76
C LEU A 65 -8.53 3.04 -6.80
N TRP A 66 -8.82 3.76 -7.89
CA TRP A 66 -9.70 3.30 -8.97
C TRP A 66 -9.00 2.37 -9.97
N MET A 67 -7.83 2.77 -10.47
CA MET A 67 -7.12 2.04 -11.53
C MET A 67 -6.21 0.92 -10.98
N GLY A 68 -5.85 0.98 -9.70
CA GLY A 68 -4.76 0.21 -9.12
C GLY A 68 -3.40 0.83 -9.40
N ILE A 69 -2.41 0.47 -8.56
CA ILE A 69 -1.09 1.13 -8.52
C ILE A 69 -0.37 1.07 -9.87
N GLY A 70 -0.24 -0.12 -10.46
CA GLY A 70 0.50 -0.29 -11.72
C GLY A 70 -0.10 0.50 -12.88
N SER A 71 -1.42 0.40 -13.08
CA SER A 71 -2.12 1.11 -14.15
C SER A 71 -2.10 2.62 -13.96
N ALA A 72 -2.24 3.12 -12.73
CA ALA A 72 -2.13 4.54 -12.42
C ALA A 72 -0.72 5.08 -12.70
N CYS A 73 0.33 4.35 -12.31
CA CYS A 73 1.70 4.71 -12.65
C CYS A 73 1.92 4.80 -14.16
N ASN A 74 1.44 3.82 -14.93
CA ASN A 74 1.54 3.83 -16.39
C ASN A 74 0.77 5.00 -17.02
N TYR A 75 -0.41 5.31 -16.50
CA TYR A 75 -1.20 6.47 -16.94
C TYR A 75 -0.41 7.77 -16.77
N TYR A 76 0.16 8.00 -15.58
CA TYR A 76 0.88 9.23 -15.29
C TYR A 76 2.20 9.34 -16.05
N ASN A 77 2.96 8.25 -16.19
CA ASN A 77 4.17 8.23 -17.00
C ASN A 77 3.87 8.57 -18.47
N LYS A 78 2.79 8.00 -19.03
CA LYS A 78 2.37 8.28 -20.41
C LYS A 78 1.92 9.74 -20.60
N MET A 79 1.33 10.36 -19.57
CA MET A 79 0.76 11.70 -19.65
C MET A 79 1.77 12.82 -19.35
N TYR A 80 2.69 12.61 -18.41
CA TYR A 80 3.59 13.66 -17.90
C TYR A 80 5.08 13.36 -18.10
N GLY A 81 5.44 12.19 -18.60
CA GLY A 81 6.82 11.76 -18.85
C GLY A 81 7.38 10.80 -17.80
N GLU A 82 8.62 10.37 -18.00
CA GLU A 82 9.28 9.28 -17.24
C GLU A 82 9.74 9.65 -15.82
N PHE A 83 9.58 10.90 -15.43
CA PHE A 83 9.90 11.43 -14.11
C PHE A 83 8.87 12.51 -13.80
N MET A 84 7.95 12.22 -12.88
CA MET A 84 6.83 13.10 -12.62
C MET A 84 6.35 12.99 -11.16
N ARG A 85 5.61 14.02 -10.70
CA ARG A 85 5.07 14.13 -9.34
C ARG A 85 3.57 13.86 -9.32
N VAL A 86 3.14 13.08 -8.35
CA VAL A 86 1.73 12.88 -7.94
C VAL A 86 1.60 13.07 -6.43
N TRP A 87 0.38 12.89 -5.91
CA TRP A 87 0.17 12.72 -4.49
C TRP A 87 -0.53 11.40 -4.19
N VAL A 88 -0.02 10.69 -3.18
CA VAL A 88 -0.57 9.43 -2.68
C VAL A 88 -0.50 9.48 -1.16
N CYS A 89 -1.58 9.08 -0.48
CA CYS A 89 -1.66 9.09 0.99
C CYS A 89 -1.36 10.47 1.62
N GLY A 90 -1.69 11.56 0.91
CA GLY A 90 -1.46 12.93 1.39
C GLY A 90 -0.02 13.43 1.23
N GLU A 91 0.88 12.62 0.69
CA GLU A 91 2.28 12.97 0.48
C GLU A 91 2.60 13.15 -1.01
N GLU A 92 3.55 14.02 -1.33
CA GLU A 92 4.13 14.07 -2.66
C GLU A 92 4.89 12.79 -2.96
N THR A 93 4.63 12.20 -4.12
CA THR A 93 5.23 10.95 -4.54
C THR A 93 5.71 11.09 -5.97
N LEU A 94 6.96 10.70 -6.22
CA LEU A 94 7.51 10.68 -7.58
C LEU A 94 7.25 9.32 -8.22
N ILE A 95 6.76 9.35 -9.46
CA ILE A 95 6.69 8.18 -10.34
C ILE A 95 7.82 8.29 -11.35
N ILE A 96 8.65 7.26 -11.39
CA ILE A 96 9.91 7.27 -12.13
C ILE A 96 10.02 5.98 -12.95
N SER A 97 10.11 6.12 -14.27
CA SER A 97 10.51 5.03 -15.20
C SER A 97 11.91 5.26 -15.80
N LYS A 98 12.51 6.44 -15.58
CA LYS A 98 13.87 6.75 -16.06
C LYS A 98 14.93 5.86 -15.39
N SER A 99 15.68 5.10 -16.19
CA SER A 99 16.67 4.11 -15.73
C SER A 99 17.77 4.70 -14.83
N SER A 100 18.30 5.88 -15.20
CA SER A 100 19.35 6.56 -14.41
C SER A 100 18.86 6.93 -13.01
N SER A 101 17.61 7.39 -12.90
CA SER A 101 16.99 7.77 -11.64
C SER A 101 16.68 6.55 -10.79
N MET A 102 16.19 5.46 -11.39
CA MET A 102 16.00 4.18 -10.71
C MET A 102 17.32 3.66 -10.12
N PHE A 103 18.41 3.67 -10.90
CA PHE A 103 19.71 3.24 -10.42
C PHE A 103 20.21 4.09 -9.24
N HIS A 104 20.04 5.41 -9.31
CA HIS A 104 20.38 6.31 -8.21
C HIS A 104 19.59 5.97 -6.93
N VAL A 105 18.26 5.84 -7.04
CA VAL A 105 17.39 5.52 -5.90
C VAL A 105 17.75 4.17 -5.27
N MET A 106 17.99 3.14 -6.08
CA MET A 106 18.32 1.80 -5.56
C MET A 106 19.74 1.69 -5.00
N LYS A 107 20.67 2.56 -5.43
CA LYS A 107 22.07 2.55 -4.99
C LYS A 107 22.29 3.21 -3.63
N HIS A 108 21.59 4.30 -3.34
CA HIS A 108 21.89 5.13 -2.16
C HIS A 108 21.05 4.75 -0.93
N SER A 109 21.71 4.72 0.24
CA SER A 109 21.12 4.19 1.48
C SER A 109 19.98 5.03 2.05
N HIS A 110 19.92 6.33 1.73
CA HIS A 110 18.85 7.22 2.20
C HIS A 110 17.50 6.98 1.51
N TYR A 111 17.45 6.11 0.50
CA TYR A 111 16.19 5.62 -0.10
C TYR A 111 15.78 4.23 0.40
N ILE A 112 16.48 3.67 1.40
CA ILE A 112 16.13 2.38 1.99
C ILE A 112 14.95 2.57 2.96
N SER A 113 13.78 2.76 2.38
CA SER A 113 12.49 2.77 3.05
C SER A 113 11.38 2.54 2.02
N ARG A 114 10.18 2.22 2.50
CA ARG A 114 8.97 2.15 1.69
C ARG A 114 7.86 2.95 2.37
N PHE A 115 6.83 3.29 1.62
CA PHE A 115 5.70 4.06 2.12
C PHE A 115 4.38 3.33 1.89
N GLY A 116 3.36 3.74 2.63
CA GLY A 116 2.01 3.22 2.58
C GLY A 116 1.18 3.79 3.73
N SER A 117 -0.13 3.54 3.71
CA SER A 117 -1.03 3.88 4.80
C SER A 117 -0.52 3.31 6.12
N LYS A 118 -0.20 4.18 7.08
CA LYS A 118 0.26 3.74 8.41
C LYS A 118 -0.78 2.82 9.06
N LEU A 119 -2.06 3.19 9.01
CA LEU A 119 -3.15 2.37 9.52
C LEU A 119 -3.26 1.05 8.77
N GLY A 120 -3.15 1.06 7.43
CA GLY A 120 -3.14 -0.16 6.64
C GLY A 120 -1.99 -1.11 6.99
N LEU A 121 -0.78 -0.59 7.15
CA LEU A 121 0.40 -1.35 7.53
C LEU A 121 0.31 -1.89 8.97
N GLN A 122 -0.27 -1.11 9.90
CA GLN A 122 -0.55 -1.59 11.26
C GLN A 122 -1.57 -2.72 11.24
N PHE A 123 -2.63 -2.55 10.44
CA PHE A 123 -3.72 -3.51 10.29
C PHE A 123 -3.21 -4.89 9.84
N ILE A 124 -2.33 -4.93 8.84
CA ILE A 124 -1.74 -6.19 8.33
C ILE A 124 -0.49 -6.63 9.12
N GLY A 125 -0.05 -5.86 10.12
CA GLY A 125 1.12 -6.18 10.94
C GLY A 125 2.48 -5.98 10.27
N MET A 126 2.58 -5.13 9.26
CA MET A 126 3.84 -4.77 8.57
C MET A 126 4.40 -3.40 8.98
N HIS A 127 3.65 -2.58 9.72
CA HIS A 127 4.17 -1.30 10.23
C HIS A 127 5.28 -1.56 11.25
N GLU A 128 6.48 -1.07 10.93
CA GLU A 128 7.69 -1.26 11.73
C GLU A 128 7.94 -2.74 12.12
N LYS A 129 7.50 -3.69 11.27
CA LYS A 129 7.62 -5.14 11.51
C LYS A 129 7.94 -5.86 10.21
N GLY A 130 8.65 -7.00 10.33
CA GLY A 130 9.16 -7.72 9.17
C GLY A 130 10.18 -6.89 8.38
N ILE A 131 10.28 -7.12 7.07
CA ILE A 131 11.24 -6.43 6.19
C ILE A 131 10.63 -5.86 4.90
N ILE A 132 9.45 -6.32 4.49
CA ILE A 132 8.87 -5.98 3.18
C ILE A 132 8.44 -4.51 3.18
N PHE A 133 7.58 -4.12 4.12
CA PHE A 133 7.09 -2.74 4.31
C PHE A 133 7.49 -2.14 5.69
N ASN A 134 8.55 -2.68 6.30
CA ASN A 134 9.11 -2.09 7.51
C ASN A 134 9.85 -0.79 7.15
N ASN A 135 9.24 0.33 7.51
CA ASN A 135 9.71 1.67 7.23
C ASN A 135 10.55 2.29 8.37
N ASN A 136 10.90 1.51 9.41
CA ASN A 136 11.82 1.91 10.46
C ASN A 136 13.25 1.49 10.08
N PRO A 137 14.15 2.42 9.69
CA PRO A 137 15.45 2.05 9.13
C PRO A 137 16.35 1.33 10.14
N ALA A 138 16.27 1.70 11.43
CA ALA A 138 17.07 1.09 12.48
C ALA A 138 16.67 -0.37 12.69
N LEU A 139 15.37 -0.63 12.84
CA LEU A 139 14.87 -1.99 13.03
C LEU A 139 15.03 -2.85 11.77
N TRP A 140 14.75 -2.30 10.59
CA TRP A 140 14.94 -3.00 9.31
C TRP A 140 16.39 -3.46 9.12
N LYS A 141 17.37 -2.63 9.50
CA LYS A 141 18.80 -2.97 9.41
C LYS A 141 19.19 -4.14 10.32
N VAL A 142 18.52 -4.29 11.47
CA VAL A 142 18.73 -5.40 12.41
C VAL A 142 18.06 -6.69 11.92
N VAL A 143 16.86 -6.61 11.34
CA VAL A 143 16.08 -7.79 10.95
C VAL A 143 16.48 -8.36 9.58
N ARG A 144 16.84 -7.51 8.61
CA ARG A 144 17.21 -7.93 7.25
C ARG A 144 18.32 -9.00 7.19
N PRO A 145 19.41 -8.93 7.99
CA PRO A 145 20.46 -9.94 7.96
C PRO A 145 19.99 -11.38 8.17
N PHE A 146 18.94 -11.61 8.99
CA PHE A 146 18.37 -12.95 9.19
C PHE A 146 17.82 -13.52 7.87
N PHE A 147 17.10 -12.70 7.09
CA PHE A 147 16.58 -13.08 5.77
C PHE A 147 17.72 -13.29 4.78
N THR A 148 18.69 -12.38 4.71
CA THR A 148 19.85 -12.51 3.81
C THR A 148 20.62 -13.81 4.08
N LYS A 149 20.84 -14.15 5.35
CA LYS A 149 21.52 -15.39 5.75
C LYS A 149 20.72 -16.63 5.34
N ALA A 150 19.40 -16.64 5.55
CA ALA A 150 18.55 -17.77 5.19
C ALA A 150 18.43 -17.98 3.67
N LEU A 151 18.48 -16.90 2.89
CA LEU A 151 18.32 -16.90 1.43
C LEU A 151 19.64 -17.03 0.64
N SER A 152 20.75 -17.32 1.31
CA SER A 152 22.07 -17.42 0.66
C SER A 152 22.88 -18.61 1.19
N GLY A 153 24.05 -18.84 0.59
CA GLY A 153 24.99 -19.87 1.04
C GLY A 153 24.38 -21.28 1.01
N PRO A 154 24.56 -22.09 2.07
CA PRO A 154 24.07 -23.47 2.11
C PRO A 154 22.55 -23.61 1.94
N GLY A 155 21.77 -22.62 2.41
CA GLY A 155 20.32 -22.63 2.24
C GLY A 155 19.90 -22.60 0.77
N LEU A 156 20.59 -21.77 -0.03
CA LEU A 156 20.37 -21.67 -1.47
C LEU A 156 20.75 -22.97 -2.20
N VAL A 157 21.85 -23.62 -1.79
CA VAL A 157 22.26 -24.91 -2.40
C VAL A 157 21.22 -26.00 -2.11
N ARG A 158 20.75 -26.11 -0.86
CA ARG A 158 19.69 -27.07 -0.49
C ARG A 158 18.37 -26.80 -1.21
N MET A 159 18.08 -25.53 -1.49
CA MET A 159 16.83 -25.13 -2.14
C MET A 159 16.62 -25.82 -3.49
N VAL A 160 17.69 -26.08 -4.25
CA VAL A 160 17.59 -26.76 -5.56
C VAL A 160 16.97 -28.15 -5.42
N THR A 161 17.47 -28.96 -4.49
CA THR A 161 16.95 -30.31 -4.24
C THR A 161 15.55 -30.25 -3.63
N ILE A 162 15.32 -29.37 -2.66
CA ILE A 162 13.98 -29.22 -2.03
C ILE A 162 12.92 -28.83 -3.07
N CYS A 163 13.23 -27.92 -3.99
CA CYS A 163 12.33 -27.56 -5.09
C CYS A 163 12.02 -28.78 -5.97
N ALA A 164 13.04 -29.55 -6.37
CA ALA A 164 12.85 -30.70 -7.23
C ALA A 164 11.98 -31.78 -6.56
N ASP A 165 12.24 -32.06 -5.28
CA ASP A 165 11.48 -33.02 -4.48
C ASP A 165 10.02 -32.56 -4.30
N SER A 166 9.82 -31.28 -3.96
CA SER A 166 8.48 -30.71 -3.79
C SER A 166 7.70 -30.73 -5.11
N ILE A 167 8.31 -30.33 -6.23
CA ILE A 167 7.69 -30.39 -7.56
C ILE A 167 7.28 -31.83 -7.89
N THR A 168 8.19 -32.80 -7.73
CA THR A 168 7.93 -34.21 -8.02
C THR A 168 6.76 -34.74 -7.18
N LYS A 169 6.81 -34.54 -5.86
CA LYS A 169 5.74 -34.91 -4.90
C LYS A 169 4.37 -34.37 -5.33
N HIS A 170 4.31 -33.15 -5.85
CA HIS A 170 3.05 -32.52 -6.25
C HIS A 170 2.58 -32.95 -7.64
N LEU A 171 3.51 -33.21 -8.57
CA LEU A 171 3.17 -33.76 -9.88
C LEU A 171 2.67 -35.20 -9.78
N ASP A 172 3.17 -35.98 -8.83
CA ASP A 172 2.68 -37.33 -8.53
C ASP A 172 1.25 -37.33 -7.94
N ARG A 173 0.76 -36.17 -7.47
CA ARG A 173 -0.58 -35.94 -6.89
C ARG A 173 -1.39 -34.91 -7.69
N LEU A 174 -1.19 -34.88 -9.01
CA LEU A 174 -1.78 -33.88 -9.89
C LEU A 174 -3.32 -33.90 -9.85
N GLU A 175 -3.92 -35.04 -9.53
CA GLU A 175 -5.36 -35.22 -9.36
C GLU A 175 -5.98 -34.28 -8.32
N GLU A 176 -5.23 -33.80 -7.33
CA GLU A 176 -5.74 -32.88 -6.30
C GLU A 176 -6.00 -31.46 -6.80
N VAL A 177 -5.47 -31.13 -7.98
CA VAL A 177 -5.59 -29.82 -8.62
C VAL A 177 -6.09 -29.94 -10.06
N CYS A 178 -6.53 -31.13 -10.46
CA CYS A 178 -7.07 -31.41 -11.79
C CYS A 178 -8.58 -31.58 -11.70
N ASN A 179 -9.33 -31.06 -12.69
CA ASN A 179 -10.77 -31.31 -12.79
C ASN A 179 -11.08 -32.54 -13.65
N ASP A 180 -12.34 -32.95 -13.68
CA ASP A 180 -12.82 -34.13 -14.43
C ASP A 180 -12.54 -34.07 -15.95
N LEU A 181 -12.25 -32.88 -16.49
CA LEU A 181 -11.91 -32.66 -17.90
C LEU A 181 -10.40 -32.67 -18.17
N GLY A 182 -9.56 -32.88 -17.16
CA GLY A 182 -8.11 -32.88 -17.29
C GLY A 182 -7.45 -31.50 -17.21
N TYR A 183 -8.19 -30.43 -16.88
CA TYR A 183 -7.60 -29.10 -16.71
C TYR A 183 -6.99 -28.95 -15.32
N VAL A 184 -5.73 -28.53 -15.28
CA VAL A 184 -4.95 -28.32 -14.05
C VAL A 184 -5.07 -26.87 -13.59
N ASP A 185 -5.42 -26.65 -12.32
CA ASP A 185 -5.24 -25.37 -11.65
C ASP A 185 -3.75 -25.13 -11.33
N VAL A 186 -3.03 -24.66 -12.34
CA VAL A 186 -1.59 -24.37 -12.26
C VAL A 186 -1.28 -23.33 -11.18
N LEU A 187 -2.18 -22.38 -10.91
CA LEU A 187 -1.95 -21.37 -9.89
C LEU A 187 -1.98 -21.98 -8.49
N THR A 188 -2.93 -22.86 -8.21
CA THR A 188 -3.01 -23.56 -6.93
C THR A 188 -1.85 -24.54 -6.77
N LEU A 189 -1.50 -25.28 -7.82
CA LEU A 189 -0.33 -26.17 -7.85
C LEU A 189 0.96 -25.42 -7.47
N MET A 190 1.24 -24.33 -8.18
CA MET A 190 2.45 -23.52 -7.93
C MET A 190 2.46 -22.92 -6.53
N ARG A 191 1.32 -22.47 -6.00
CA ARG A 191 1.24 -21.93 -4.63
C ARG A 191 1.52 -22.98 -3.57
N ARG A 192 1.01 -24.22 -3.74
CA ARG A 192 1.30 -25.33 -2.83
C ARG A 192 2.78 -25.70 -2.85
N ILE A 193 3.36 -25.88 -4.04
CA ILE A 193 4.81 -26.16 -4.20
C ILE A 193 5.66 -25.06 -3.54
N MET A 194 5.35 -23.79 -3.79
CA MET A 194 6.08 -22.66 -3.20
C MET A 194 5.97 -22.62 -1.68
N LEU A 195 4.80 -22.94 -1.13
CA LEU A 195 4.58 -23.01 0.32
C LEU A 195 5.33 -24.19 0.94
N ASP A 196 5.23 -25.38 0.37
CA ASP A 196 5.91 -26.59 0.83
C ASP A 196 7.44 -26.37 0.84
N THR A 197 7.98 -25.89 -0.29
CA THR A 197 9.39 -25.55 -0.43
C THR A 197 9.85 -24.53 0.63
N SER A 198 9.07 -23.45 0.83
CA SER A 198 9.40 -22.43 1.83
C SER A 198 9.33 -22.99 3.25
N ASN A 199 8.32 -23.81 3.54
CA ASN A 199 8.15 -24.43 4.85
C ASN A 199 9.32 -25.37 5.16
N VAL A 200 9.63 -26.31 4.27
CA VAL A 200 10.74 -27.27 4.44
C VAL A 200 12.06 -26.56 4.67
N LEU A 201 12.35 -25.48 3.92
CA LEU A 201 13.61 -24.78 4.06
C LEU A 201 13.70 -23.90 5.32
N PHE A 202 12.62 -23.20 5.70
CA PHE A 202 12.69 -22.13 6.71
C PHE A 202 12.06 -22.47 8.07
N LEU A 203 11.05 -23.33 8.12
CA LEU A 203 10.28 -23.59 9.34
C LEU A 203 10.33 -25.07 9.74
N GLY A 204 10.02 -25.96 8.80
CA GLY A 204 10.12 -27.41 8.95
C GLY A 204 9.07 -28.00 9.89
N ILE A 205 7.86 -27.42 9.91
CA ILE A 205 6.73 -27.90 10.72
C ILE A 205 5.63 -28.43 9.79
N PRO A 206 5.07 -29.63 10.02
CA PRO A 206 3.94 -30.12 9.24
C PRO A 206 2.77 -29.14 9.25
N LEU A 207 2.16 -28.89 8.09
CA LEU A 207 1.04 -27.96 7.94
C LEU A 207 0.08 -28.44 6.84
N ASP A 208 -1.15 -27.93 6.87
CA ASP A 208 -2.12 -28.11 5.78
C ASP A 208 -1.86 -27.08 4.68
N GLU A 209 -1.23 -27.53 3.59
CA GLU A 209 -0.86 -26.67 2.47
C GLU A 209 -2.09 -25.99 1.83
N SER A 210 -3.20 -26.72 1.71
CA SER A 210 -4.43 -26.20 1.08
C SER A 210 -5.03 -25.08 1.91
N ALA A 211 -5.15 -25.29 3.22
CA ALA A 211 -5.71 -24.29 4.12
C ALA A 211 -4.82 -23.05 4.21
N ILE A 212 -3.50 -23.23 4.32
CA ILE A 212 -2.55 -22.12 4.46
C ILE A 212 -2.46 -21.30 3.16
N VAL A 213 -2.47 -21.93 1.99
CA VAL A 213 -2.46 -21.20 0.70
C VAL A 213 -3.65 -20.24 0.59
N VAL A 214 -4.86 -20.68 0.95
CA VAL A 214 -6.06 -19.82 0.93
C VAL A 214 -5.93 -18.66 1.91
N LYS A 215 -5.38 -18.90 3.11
CA LYS A 215 -5.14 -17.85 4.11
C LYS A 215 -4.08 -16.84 3.65
N ILE A 216 -3.02 -17.30 2.97
CA ILE A 216 -1.99 -16.44 2.37
C ILE A 216 -2.61 -15.55 1.28
N GLN A 217 -3.46 -16.10 0.43
CA GLN A 217 -4.19 -15.32 -0.58
C GLN A 217 -5.06 -14.24 0.07
N GLY A 218 -5.85 -14.59 1.08
CA GLY A 218 -6.67 -13.61 1.82
C GLY A 218 -5.84 -12.51 2.49
N TYR A 219 -4.67 -12.86 3.04
CA TYR A 219 -3.74 -11.88 3.60
C TYR A 219 -3.15 -10.97 2.50
N PHE A 220 -2.78 -11.53 1.34
CA PHE A 220 -2.29 -10.74 0.22
C PHE A 220 -3.35 -9.77 -0.32
N ASP A 221 -4.61 -10.21 -0.41
CA ASP A 221 -5.74 -9.35 -0.78
C ASP A 221 -5.91 -8.21 0.22
N ALA A 222 -5.82 -8.49 1.53
CA ALA A 222 -5.87 -7.46 2.57
C ALA A 222 -4.70 -6.48 2.47
N TRP A 223 -3.49 -6.97 2.26
CA TRP A 223 -2.31 -6.12 2.06
C TRP A 223 -2.47 -5.21 0.85
N GLN A 224 -2.80 -5.76 -0.32
CA GLN A 224 -3.00 -4.97 -1.53
C GLN A 224 -4.13 -3.95 -1.39
N ALA A 225 -5.25 -4.35 -0.78
CA ALA A 225 -6.41 -3.48 -0.63
C ALA A 225 -6.16 -2.31 0.32
N LEU A 226 -5.43 -2.53 1.41
CA LEU A 226 -5.26 -1.55 2.50
C LEU A 226 -4.01 -0.67 2.36
N LEU A 227 -3.04 -1.08 1.53
CA LEU A 227 -1.73 -0.44 1.43
C LEU A 227 -1.79 1.07 1.19
N LEU A 228 -2.71 1.54 0.35
CA LEU A 228 -2.85 2.96 0.02
C LEU A 228 -4.19 3.55 0.47
N LYS A 229 -4.95 2.88 1.34
CA LYS A 229 -6.25 3.41 1.75
C LYS A 229 -6.07 4.66 2.61
N PRO A 230 -6.91 5.70 2.38
CA PRO A 230 -6.87 6.90 3.21
C PRO A 230 -7.42 6.60 4.60
N ASP A 231 -6.99 7.37 5.61
CA ASP A 231 -7.36 7.13 7.01
C ASP A 231 -8.88 7.09 7.25
N ILE A 232 -9.65 7.84 6.46
CA ILE A 232 -11.12 7.83 6.53
C ILE A 232 -11.72 6.45 6.26
N PHE A 233 -11.06 5.61 5.45
CA PHE A 233 -11.50 4.24 5.18
C PHE A 233 -11.53 3.39 6.45
N PHE A 234 -10.55 3.57 7.34
CA PHE A 234 -10.41 2.80 8.57
C PHE A 234 -11.37 3.24 9.68
N LYS A 235 -11.97 4.43 9.56
CA LYS A 235 -13.05 4.88 10.47
C LYS A 235 -14.35 4.13 10.23
N ILE A 236 -14.51 3.53 9.04
CA ILE A 236 -15.72 2.84 8.62
C ILE A 236 -15.52 1.33 8.82
N SER A 237 -15.83 0.85 10.03
CA SER A 237 -15.47 -0.49 10.50
C SER A 237 -15.98 -1.64 9.61
N TRP A 238 -17.18 -1.52 9.02
CA TRP A 238 -17.73 -2.58 8.18
C TRP A 238 -16.96 -2.79 6.87
N LEU A 239 -16.30 -1.76 6.34
CA LEU A 239 -15.47 -1.86 5.12
C LEU A 239 -14.18 -2.65 5.39
N CYS A 240 -13.73 -2.71 6.64
CA CYS A 240 -12.49 -3.39 7.04
C CYS A 240 -12.70 -4.84 7.47
N ARG A 241 -13.94 -5.23 7.85
CA ARG A 241 -14.23 -6.53 8.48
C ARG A 241 -13.75 -7.76 7.67
N LYS A 242 -13.90 -7.73 6.34
CA LYS A 242 -13.41 -8.82 5.47
C LYS A 242 -11.89 -9.01 5.57
N TYR A 243 -11.15 -7.90 5.57
CA TYR A 243 -9.69 -7.92 5.65
C TYR A 243 -9.21 -8.30 7.04
N GLU A 244 -9.91 -7.85 8.09
CA GLU A 244 -9.59 -8.19 9.48
C GLU A 244 -9.58 -9.70 9.69
N LYS A 245 -10.65 -10.38 9.24
CA LYS A 245 -10.76 -11.83 9.30
C LYS A 245 -9.60 -12.50 8.55
N SER A 246 -9.32 -12.05 7.33
CA SER A 246 -8.26 -12.65 6.49
C SER A 246 -6.87 -12.51 7.14
N VAL A 247 -6.58 -11.36 7.74
CA VAL A 247 -5.32 -11.14 8.46
C VAL A 247 -5.23 -12.02 9.71
N LYS A 248 -6.32 -12.07 10.49
CA LYS A 248 -6.38 -12.89 11.70
C LYS A 248 -6.23 -14.38 11.39
N ASP A 249 -6.94 -14.88 10.38
CA ASP A 249 -6.95 -16.30 10.01
C ASP A 249 -5.55 -16.83 9.66
N LEU A 250 -4.75 -16.04 8.93
CA LEU A 250 -3.35 -16.39 8.64
C LEU A 250 -2.45 -16.24 9.86
N LYS A 251 -2.57 -15.13 10.60
CA LYS A 251 -1.71 -14.87 11.76
C LYS A 251 -1.87 -15.93 12.84
N ASP A 252 -3.10 -16.31 13.15
CA ASP A 252 -3.40 -17.34 14.14
C ASP A 252 -2.86 -18.71 13.69
N ALA A 253 -2.98 -19.03 12.39
CA ALA A 253 -2.43 -20.27 11.84
C ALA A 253 -0.90 -20.30 11.92
N MET A 254 -0.23 -19.18 11.65
CA MET A 254 1.22 -19.07 11.77
C MET A 254 1.68 -19.14 13.23
N GLU A 255 0.95 -18.57 14.18
CA GLU A 255 1.30 -18.65 15.60
C GLU A 255 1.30 -20.09 16.11
N ILE A 256 0.35 -20.92 15.68
CA ILE A 256 0.32 -22.36 16.01
C ILE A 256 1.59 -23.05 15.53
N LEU A 257 2.01 -22.81 14.28
CA LEU A 257 3.22 -23.42 13.72
C LEU A 257 4.50 -22.92 14.40
N ILE A 258 4.55 -21.64 14.77
CA ILE A 258 5.68 -21.04 15.48
C ILE A 258 5.78 -21.60 16.90
N GLU A 259 4.66 -21.79 17.60
CA GLU A 259 4.66 -22.34 18.95
C GLU A 259 5.11 -23.80 18.97
N GLU A 260 4.65 -24.60 18.01
CA GLU A 260 5.15 -25.96 17.80
C GLU A 260 6.67 -25.96 17.51
N LYS A 261 7.16 -25.00 16.71
CA LYS A 261 8.60 -24.86 16.45
C LYS A 261 9.38 -24.51 17.72
N ARG A 262 8.88 -23.59 18.54
CA ARG A 262 9.49 -23.23 19.84
C ARG A 262 9.57 -24.45 20.76
N HIS A 263 8.49 -25.23 20.83
CA HIS A 263 8.46 -26.44 21.63
C HIS A 263 9.52 -27.46 21.21
N ARG A 264 9.65 -27.73 19.90
CA ARG A 264 10.67 -28.66 19.37
C ARG A 264 12.10 -28.20 19.63
N ILE A 265 12.38 -26.90 19.50
CA ILE A 265 13.71 -26.34 19.81
C ILE A 265 14.01 -26.52 21.30
N SER A 266 13.07 -26.20 22.18
CA SER A 266 13.25 -26.35 23.63
C SER A 266 13.48 -27.79 24.07
N ILE A 267 12.87 -28.78 23.39
CA ILE A 267 13.15 -30.20 23.65
C ILE A 267 14.55 -30.58 23.16
N ALA A 268 14.94 -30.15 21.95
CA ALA A 268 16.25 -30.47 21.40
C ALA A 268 17.38 -29.91 22.28
N GLU A 269 17.26 -28.67 22.74
CA GLU A 269 18.25 -28.02 23.63
C GLU A 269 18.37 -28.70 25.01
N LYS A 270 17.35 -29.46 25.45
CA LYS A 270 17.40 -30.22 26.72
C LYS A 270 18.03 -31.61 26.57
N LEU A 271 18.17 -32.10 25.34
CA LEU A 271 18.73 -33.41 25.02
C LEU A 271 20.22 -33.33 24.64
N GLU A 272 20.73 -32.12 24.41
CA GLU A 272 22.17 -31.79 24.27
C GLU A 272 22.81 -31.44 25.62
#